data_AF-A0A540MTL6-F1
#
_entry.id   AF-A0A540MTL6-F1
#
_cell.length_a   1.000
_cell.length_b   1.000
_cell.length_c   1.000
_cell.angle_alpha   90.00
_cell.angle_beta   90.00
_cell.angle_gamma   90.00
#
_symmetry.space_group_name_H-M   'P 1'
#
loop_
_entity.id
_entity.type
_entity.pdbx_description
1 polymer ?
#
loop_
_entity_poly.entity_id
_entity_poly.type
_entity_poly.pdbx_seq_one_letter_code
_entity_poly.pdbx_strand_id
1 'polypeptide(L)'
;MAKSVATAASSLSQTLKRYLKKPWEITGPCADPEYKLAVPGALEYRLECPATTKVQACVPTSNPETVYDIKYFARDQRRNRPPIKRTVLKKADVEKLMKEKTTFDVSEFPPVYLTDFVEEDYNAQGGGYQK
;
A
#
# COMPACT_ATOMS: atom_id res chain seq x y z
N MET A 1 -35.01 -50.54 27.36
CA MET A 1 -35.07 -50.02 25.98
C MET A 1 -33.67 -50.09 25.38
N ALA A 2 -33.35 -51.15 24.63
CA ALA A 2 -32.05 -51.29 23.97
C ALA A 2 -31.95 -50.26 22.83
N LYS A 3 -30.99 -49.31 22.93
CA LYS A 3 -30.70 -48.39 21.81
C LYS A 3 -30.16 -49.25 20.65
N SER A 4 -30.73 -49.11 19.47
CA SER A 4 -30.40 -49.98 18.32
C SER A 4 -28.91 -49.83 17.97
N VAL A 5 -28.26 -50.96 17.67
CA VAL A 5 -26.85 -51.05 17.23
C VAL A 5 -26.56 -50.12 16.04
N ALA A 6 -27.57 -49.88 15.19
CA ALA A 6 -27.50 -48.94 14.07
C ALA A 6 -27.22 -47.48 14.51
N THR A 7 -27.71 -47.07 15.69
CA THR A 7 -27.51 -45.71 16.24
C THR A 7 -26.12 -45.53 16.88
N ALA A 8 -25.48 -46.63 17.30
CA ALA A 8 -24.11 -46.63 17.81
C ALA A 8 -23.06 -46.72 16.68
N ALA A 9 -23.38 -47.41 15.58
CA ALA A 9 -22.51 -47.46 14.40
C ALA A 9 -22.52 -46.14 13.59
N SER A 10 -23.65 -45.43 13.55
CA SER A 10 -23.75 -44.12 12.90
C SER A 10 -22.93 -43.05 13.62
N SER A 11 -22.90 -43.06 14.96
CA SER A 11 -22.06 -42.13 15.73
C SER A 11 -20.58 -42.41 15.54
N LEU A 12 -20.17 -43.69 15.51
CA LEU A 12 -18.77 -44.09 15.31
C LEU A 12 -18.24 -43.67 13.92
N SER A 13 -19.02 -43.93 12.86
CA SER A 13 -18.69 -43.51 11.49
C SER A 13 -18.66 -41.98 11.32
N GLN A 14 -19.48 -41.25 12.07
CA GLN A 14 -19.46 -39.79 12.09
C GLN A 14 -18.21 -39.23 12.80
N THR A 15 -17.68 -39.92 13.82
CA THR A 15 -16.37 -39.59 14.42
C THR A 15 -15.21 -39.90 13.47
N LEU A 16 -15.23 -41.02 12.75
CA LEU A 16 -14.17 -41.40 11.79
C LEU A 16 -14.07 -40.42 10.61
N LYS A 17 -15.21 -39.92 10.13
CA LYS A 17 -15.26 -38.88 9.08
C LYS A 17 -14.56 -37.57 9.48
N ARG A 18 -14.35 -37.30 10.77
CA ARG A 18 -13.61 -36.11 11.24
C ARG A 18 -12.09 -36.21 11.02
N TYR A 19 -11.57 -37.43 10.89
CA TYR A 19 -10.14 -37.68 10.64
C TYR A 19 -9.79 -37.75 9.14
N LEU A 20 -10.81 -37.77 8.28
CA LEU A 20 -10.65 -37.71 6.82
C LEU A 20 -10.81 -36.25 6.38
N LYS A 21 -9.76 -35.71 5.75
CA LYS A 21 -9.81 -34.38 5.13
C LYS A 21 -10.97 -34.30 4.14
N LYS A 22 -11.57 -33.12 3.99
CA LYS A 22 -12.57 -32.94 2.94
C LYS A 22 -11.89 -33.15 1.58
N PRO A 23 -12.59 -33.66 0.55
CA PRO A 23 -11.95 -33.97 -0.74
C PRO A 23 -11.20 -32.81 -1.38
N TRP A 24 -11.63 -31.56 -1.13
CA TRP A 24 -11.02 -30.33 -1.64
C TRP A 24 -9.94 -29.73 -0.73
N GLU A 25 -9.61 -30.37 0.40
CA GLU A 25 -8.54 -29.96 1.33
C GLU A 25 -7.24 -30.77 1.11
N ILE A 26 -7.17 -31.54 0.02
CA ILE A 26 -6.04 -32.42 -0.29
C ILE A 26 -4.96 -31.67 -1.10
N THR A 27 -5.37 -30.86 -2.08
CA THR A 27 -4.46 -30.06 -2.92
C THR A 27 -5.09 -28.72 -3.28
N GLY A 28 -4.24 -27.76 -3.67
CA GLY A 28 -4.66 -26.41 -4.05
C GLY A 28 -4.73 -25.44 -2.86
N PRO A 29 -5.25 -24.22 -3.07
CA PRO A 29 -5.23 -23.15 -2.07
C PRO A 29 -5.89 -23.55 -0.74
N CYS A 30 -6.98 -24.31 -0.78
CA CYS A 30 -7.71 -24.76 0.40
C CYS A 30 -6.93 -25.78 1.28
N ALA A 31 -5.79 -26.28 0.80
CA ALA A 31 -4.90 -27.18 1.54
C ALA A 31 -3.67 -26.45 2.13
N ASP A 32 -3.48 -25.17 1.79
CA ASP A 32 -2.35 -24.36 2.24
C ASP A 32 -2.56 -23.86 3.69
N PRO A 33 -1.56 -23.95 4.59
CA PRO A 33 -1.67 -23.43 5.95
C PRO A 33 -1.93 -21.92 6.05
N GLU A 34 -1.57 -21.14 5.02
CA GLU A 34 -1.75 -19.69 5.00
C GLU A 34 -3.14 -19.26 4.50
N TYR A 35 -3.90 -20.20 3.93
CA TYR A 35 -5.23 -19.93 3.38
C TYR A 35 -6.25 -19.61 4.49
N LYS A 36 -6.92 -18.46 4.35
CA LYS A 36 -8.02 -18.03 5.21
C LYS A 36 -9.30 -17.86 4.42
N LEU A 37 -10.42 -18.28 5.02
CA LEU A 37 -11.75 -18.09 4.42
C LEU A 37 -12.13 -16.60 4.41
N ALA A 38 -12.79 -16.17 3.32
CA ALA A 38 -13.11 -14.76 3.08
C ALA A 38 -14.21 -14.18 3.98
N VAL A 39 -14.98 -15.03 4.67
CA VAL A 39 -16.12 -14.60 5.49
C VAL A 39 -15.67 -14.50 6.94
N PRO A 40 -15.37 -13.29 7.45
CA PRO A 40 -15.05 -13.13 8.86
C PRO A 40 -16.28 -13.42 9.71
N GLY A 41 -16.07 -13.85 10.96
CA GLY A 41 -17.17 -13.97 11.91
C GLY A 41 -17.82 -12.60 12.14
N ALA A 42 -19.15 -12.56 12.29
CA ALA A 42 -19.86 -11.32 12.61
C ALA A 42 -19.42 -10.69 13.95
N LEU A 43 -18.82 -11.49 14.83
CA LEU A 43 -18.22 -11.05 16.10
C LEU A 43 -16.76 -10.58 15.97
N GLU A 44 -16.12 -10.80 14.82
CA GLU A 44 -14.70 -10.47 14.61
C GLU A 44 -14.57 -9.18 13.77
N TYR A 45 -15.43 -9.03 12.78
CA TYR A 45 -15.45 -7.87 11.89
C TYR A 45 -16.50 -6.86 12.33
N ARG A 46 -16.07 -5.60 12.54
CA ARG A 46 -16.98 -4.47 12.85
C ARG A 46 -17.82 -4.71 14.11
N LEU A 47 -17.13 -5.04 15.20
CA LEU A 47 -17.67 -5.11 16.56
C LEU A 47 -18.44 -3.83 16.98
N GLU A 48 -18.00 -2.68 16.47
CA GLU A 48 -18.64 -1.39 16.71
C GLU A 48 -19.25 -0.86 15.41
N CYS A 49 -20.46 -0.31 15.52
CA CYS A 49 -21.06 0.43 14.42
C CYS A 49 -20.23 1.70 14.17
N PRO A 50 -19.99 2.11 12.91
CA PRO A 50 -19.17 3.27 12.59
C PRO A 50 -19.77 4.59 13.10
N ALA A 51 -21.09 4.63 13.33
CA ALA A 51 -21.76 5.78 13.91
C ALA A 51 -21.75 5.80 15.46
N THR A 52 -21.28 4.72 16.10
CA THR A 52 -21.30 4.56 17.56
C THR A 52 -19.98 3.94 18.00
N THR A 53 -18.93 4.75 17.95
CA THR A 53 -17.60 4.40 18.43
C THR A 53 -17.48 4.69 19.93
N LYS A 54 -16.76 3.85 20.68
CA LYS A 54 -16.49 4.12 22.11
C LYS A 54 -15.52 5.27 22.35
N VAL A 55 -14.75 5.64 21.32
CA VAL A 55 -13.74 6.70 21.39
C VAL A 55 -14.26 7.97 20.74
N GLN A 56 -14.02 9.11 21.39
CA GLN A 56 -14.21 10.42 20.81
C GLN A 56 -12.96 10.82 20.02
N ALA A 57 -13.05 10.87 18.70
CA ALA A 57 -11.94 11.28 17.84
C ALA A 57 -11.79 12.81 17.83
N CYS A 58 -10.62 13.32 18.22
CA CYS A 58 -10.23 14.72 18.06
C CYS A 58 -9.22 14.83 16.91
N VAL A 59 -9.69 15.12 15.70
CA VAL A 59 -8.82 15.23 14.52
C VAL A 59 -8.11 16.58 14.52
N PRO A 60 -6.76 16.63 14.51
CA PRO A 60 -6.02 17.88 14.50
C PRO A 60 -6.20 18.60 13.16
N THR A 61 -6.48 19.90 13.20
CA THR A 61 -6.71 20.73 12.01
C THR A 61 -5.52 21.64 11.66
N SER A 62 -4.64 21.91 12.62
CA SER A 62 -3.52 22.84 12.46
C SER A 62 -2.35 22.41 13.33
N ASN A 63 -1.13 22.73 12.87
CA ASN A 63 0.08 22.49 13.65
C ASN A 63 0.12 23.46 14.85
N PRO A 64 0.58 23.02 16.05
CA PRO A 64 0.59 23.85 17.26
C PRO A 64 1.28 25.21 17.10
N GLU A 65 2.36 25.25 16.33
CA GLU A 65 3.12 26.47 16.03
C GLU A 65 2.28 27.56 15.34
N THR A 66 1.26 27.15 14.57
CA THR A 66 0.43 28.05 13.76
C THR A 66 -0.93 28.36 14.39
N VAL A 67 -1.22 27.83 15.59
CA VAL A 67 -2.46 28.08 16.32
C VAL A 67 -2.45 29.49 16.91
N TYR A 68 -1.33 29.89 17.52
CA TYR A 68 -1.18 31.21 18.14
C TYR A 68 -0.41 32.19 17.26
N ASP A 69 0.63 31.75 16.53
CA ASP A 69 1.29 32.59 15.52
C ASP A 69 0.59 32.44 14.16
N ILE A 70 -0.44 33.27 13.96
CA ILE A 70 -1.35 33.18 12.80
C ILE A 70 -0.89 34.00 11.58
N LYS A 71 0.38 34.43 11.52
CA LYS A 71 0.90 35.24 10.41
C LYS A 71 0.75 34.52 9.07
N TYR A 72 -0.24 34.94 8.29
CA TYR A 72 -0.58 34.25 7.05
C TYR A 72 0.43 34.51 5.91
N PHE A 73 0.96 35.73 5.79
CA PHE A 73 1.84 36.09 4.66
C PHE A 73 3.14 35.26 4.60
N ALA A 74 3.66 34.83 5.75
CA ALA A 74 4.83 33.94 5.81
C ALA A 74 4.48 32.49 5.43
N ARG A 75 3.23 32.06 5.69
CA ARG A 75 2.73 30.71 5.40
C ARG A 75 2.16 30.57 3.98
N ASP A 76 1.80 31.67 3.32
CA ASP A 76 1.13 31.68 2.00
C ASP A 76 2.06 31.17 0.88
N GLN A 77 2.08 29.85 0.67
CA GLN A 77 2.83 29.21 -0.41
C GLN A 77 2.23 29.49 -1.80
N ARG A 78 0.97 29.94 -1.88
CA ARG A 78 0.30 30.16 -3.16
C ARG A 78 0.80 31.44 -3.83
N ARG A 79 0.98 32.50 -3.04
CA ARG A 79 1.41 33.81 -3.53
C ARG A 79 2.90 34.06 -3.34
N ASN A 80 3.54 33.40 -2.37
CA ASN A 80 4.98 33.49 -2.14
C ASN A 80 5.78 32.68 -3.18
N ARG A 81 5.60 33.02 -4.45
CA ARG A 81 6.33 32.44 -5.58
C ARG A 81 7.16 33.52 -6.26
N PRO A 82 8.33 33.18 -6.79
CA PRO A 82 9.12 34.14 -7.54
C PRO A 82 8.30 34.67 -8.74
N PRO A 83 8.39 35.98 -9.05
CA PRO A 83 7.68 36.53 -10.19
C PRO A 83 8.23 35.95 -11.50
N ILE A 84 7.37 35.87 -12.52
CA ILE A 84 7.75 35.38 -13.84
C ILE A 84 8.72 36.38 -14.47
N LYS A 85 9.95 35.94 -14.74
CA LYS A 85 10.96 36.71 -15.47
C LYS A 85 10.92 36.32 -16.95
N ARG A 86 10.62 37.28 -17.83
CA ARG A 86 10.63 37.08 -19.29
C ARG A 86 11.79 37.87 -19.89
N THR A 87 12.65 37.20 -20.64
CA THR A 87 13.80 37.79 -21.34
C THR A 87 13.69 37.44 -22.82
N VAL A 88 13.87 38.42 -23.70
CA VAL A 88 13.86 38.21 -25.15
C VAL A 88 15.29 37.97 -25.62
N LEU A 89 15.55 36.83 -26.25
CA LEU A 89 16.85 36.52 -26.87
C LEU A 89 16.82 36.94 -28.33
N LYS A 90 17.79 37.76 -28.75
CA LYS A 90 18.01 38.11 -30.16
C LYS A 90 19.04 37.16 -30.79
N LYS A 91 19.16 37.20 -32.12
CA LYS A 91 20.14 36.41 -32.87
C LYS A 91 21.57 36.56 -32.32
N ALA A 92 22.00 37.79 -32.02
CA ALA A 92 23.33 38.06 -31.47
C ALA A 92 23.58 37.38 -30.11
N ASP A 93 22.56 37.29 -29.26
CA ASP A 93 22.66 36.64 -27.95
C ASP A 93 22.83 35.12 -28.10
N VAL A 94 22.10 34.53 -29.05
CA VAL A 94 22.18 33.09 -29.34
C VAL A 94 23.52 32.72 -29.98
N GLU A 95 24.00 33.51 -30.94
CA GLU A 95 25.33 33.31 -31.56
C GLU A 95 26.46 33.38 -30.53
N LYS A 96 26.34 34.32 -29.57
CA LYS A 96 27.27 34.42 -28.44
C LYS A 96 27.24 33.16 -27.57
N LEU A 97 26.06 32.68 -27.17
CA LEU A 97 25.91 31.47 -26.36
C LEU A 97 26.46 30.21 -27.05
N MET A 98 26.25 30.08 -28.36
CA MET A 98 26.80 28.98 -29.15
C MET A 98 28.33 29.05 -29.22
N LYS A 99 28.90 30.26 -29.32
CA LYS A 99 30.35 30.44 -29.33
C LYS A 99 30.98 30.15 -27.97
N GLU A 100 30.31 30.56 -26.89
CA GLU A 100 30.72 30.28 -25.51
C GLU A 100 30.66 28.78 -25.18
N LYS A 101 29.66 28.07 -25.71
CA LYS A 101 29.47 26.64 -25.50
C LYS A 101 30.07 25.80 -26.65
N THR A 102 31.40 25.72 -26.68
CA THR A 102 32.16 25.10 -27.79
C THR A 102 32.22 23.57 -27.72
N THR A 103 32.18 22.99 -26.52
CA THR A 103 32.33 21.54 -26.29
C THR A 103 31.32 21.07 -25.25
N PHE A 104 30.84 19.85 -25.40
CA PHE A 104 29.98 19.19 -24.42
C PHE A 104 30.78 18.15 -23.66
N ASP A 105 30.86 18.29 -22.35
CA ASP A 105 31.33 17.22 -21.48
C ASP A 105 30.23 16.16 -21.29
N VAL A 106 30.62 14.94 -20.93
CA VAL A 106 29.68 13.82 -20.71
C VAL A 106 28.65 14.15 -19.62
N SER A 107 29.03 14.96 -18.62
CA SER A 107 28.15 15.39 -17.53
C SER A 107 27.04 16.38 -17.94
N GLU A 108 27.16 17.02 -19.10
CA GLU A 108 26.17 17.99 -19.57
C GLU A 108 24.98 17.35 -20.29
N PHE A 109 25.08 16.07 -20.64
CA PHE A 109 23.99 15.33 -21.24
C PHE A 109 22.94 14.99 -20.18
N PRO A 110 21.64 15.08 -20.50
CA PRO A 110 20.59 14.66 -19.58
C PRO A 110 20.82 13.21 -19.13
N PRO A 111 20.73 12.92 -17.81
CA PRO A 111 20.92 11.57 -17.33
C PRO A 111 19.84 10.65 -17.91
N VAL A 112 20.24 9.47 -18.36
CA VAL A 112 19.32 8.45 -18.83
C VAL A 112 18.64 7.80 -17.62
N TYR A 113 17.32 7.69 -17.65
CA TYR A 113 16.59 6.84 -16.71
C TYR A 113 16.78 5.38 -17.12
N LEU A 114 17.80 4.73 -16.55
CA LEU A 114 18.08 3.31 -16.79
C LEU A 114 17.21 2.46 -15.87
N THR A 115 16.43 1.56 -16.46
CA THR A 115 15.74 0.50 -15.74
C THR A 115 16.55 -0.78 -15.86
N ASP A 116 16.85 -1.40 -14.73
CA ASP A 116 17.54 -2.69 -14.72
C ASP A 116 16.58 -3.82 -15.13
N PHE A 117 17.12 -4.85 -15.79
CA PHE A 117 16.41 -6.12 -15.92
C PHE A 117 16.45 -6.81 -14.57
N VAL A 118 15.29 -6.93 -13.92
CA VAL A 118 15.15 -7.61 -12.63
C VAL A 118 14.47 -8.95 -12.85
N GLU A 119 15.05 -10.01 -12.31
CA GLU A 119 14.38 -11.30 -12.18
C GLU A 119 13.54 -11.26 -10.89
N GLU A 120 12.22 -11.25 -11.06
CA GLU A 120 11.29 -11.25 -9.92
C GLU A 120 11.10 -12.69 -9.42
N ASP A 121 11.18 -12.87 -8.10
CA ASP A 121 10.87 -14.12 -7.43
C ASP A 121 9.74 -13.91 -6.44
N TYR A 122 8.80 -14.87 -6.41
CA TYR A 122 7.50 -14.79 -5.77
C TYR A 122 7.58 -14.47 -4.27
N ASN A 123 8.56 -15.04 -3.56
CA ASN A 123 8.71 -14.90 -2.12
C ASN A 123 10.05 -14.25 -1.70
N ALA A 124 10.78 -13.62 -2.62
CA ALA A 124 12.13 -13.12 -2.34
C ALA A 124 12.16 -11.96 -1.34
N GLN A 125 11.15 -11.10 -1.33
CA GLN A 125 11.08 -9.98 -0.38
C GLN A 125 10.34 -10.39 0.89
N GLY A 126 11.05 -10.43 2.02
CA GLY A 126 10.45 -10.73 3.33
C GLY A 126 9.84 -12.13 3.43
N GLY A 127 10.19 -13.05 2.53
CA GLY A 127 9.56 -14.38 2.46
C GLY A 127 8.14 -14.35 1.87
N GLY A 128 7.78 -13.32 1.10
CA GLY A 128 6.43 -13.11 0.57
C GLY A 128 5.51 -12.29 1.50
N TYR A 129 6.01 -11.88 2.67
CA TYR A 129 5.24 -11.12 3.68
C TYR A 129 5.90 -9.79 4.04
N GLN A 130 5.16 -8.70 3.86
CA GLN A 130 5.57 -7.37 4.30
C GLN A 130 4.97 -7.06 5.68
N LYS A 131 5.84 -6.64 6.61
CA LYS A 131 5.44 -6.16 7.95
C LYS A 131 4.89 -4.75 7.92
#